data_AF-A0A6G8CFE3-F1
#
_entry.id   AF-A0A6G8CFE3-F1
#
_cell.length_a   1.000
_cell.length_b   1.000
_cell.length_c   1.000
_cell.angle_alpha   90.00
_cell.angle_beta   90.00
_cell.angle_gamma   90.00
#
_symmetry.space_group_name_H-M   'P 1'
#
loop_
_entity.id
_entity.type
_entity.pdbx_description
1 polymer ?
#
loop_
_entity_poly.entity_id
_entity_poly.type
_entity_poly.pdbx_seq_one_letter_code
_entity_poly.pdbx_strand_id
1 'polypeptide(L)'
;MNFEFGEIINPYLEKADFDQAIQLAEAKLAAISATPFHAVIGKSFFAQAPSLCSWINNFYKASTEAFPVCALYFELTEFDINTDEWSIDGLAYPEDGGLEDTEWLAESSEVAVSESAFVLEGWESLQEAFEDDKIDSDDEQNARDWCEQLIIARYMQLVRAAHQHAKEQAFAWSSIPVYCTEHGYDFIVRSSNKG
;
A
#
# COMPACT_ATOMS: atom_id res chain seq x y z
N MET A 1 2.48 7.75 -15.82
CA MET A 1 2.73 7.97 -14.39
C MET A 1 3.66 9.16 -14.19
N ASN A 2 3.29 10.10 -13.31
CA ASN A 2 4.10 11.27 -12.97
C ASN A 2 4.62 11.17 -11.53
N PHE A 3 5.90 10.82 -11.37
CA PHE A 3 6.54 10.62 -10.06
C PHE A 3 6.68 11.92 -9.24
N GLU A 4 6.55 13.10 -9.88
CA GLU A 4 6.68 14.41 -9.21
C GLU A 4 5.65 14.60 -8.08
N PHE A 5 4.50 13.94 -8.17
CA PHE A 5 3.42 14.02 -7.19
C PHE A 5 3.77 13.22 -5.93
N GLY A 6 4.36 12.03 -6.12
CA GLY A 6 4.86 11.18 -5.04
C GLY A 6 5.97 11.86 -4.26
N GLU A 7 6.92 12.53 -4.93
CA GLU A 7 8.03 13.25 -4.29
C GLU A 7 7.56 14.28 -3.24
N ILE A 8 6.36 14.84 -3.39
CA ILE A 8 5.79 15.81 -2.44
C ILE A 8 5.38 15.14 -1.12
N ILE A 9 4.89 13.90 -1.17
CA ILE A 9 4.34 13.21 0.01
C ILE A 9 5.29 12.14 0.59
N ASN A 10 6.22 11.61 -0.21
CA ASN A 10 7.19 10.59 0.20
C ASN A 10 7.94 10.92 1.50
N PRO A 11 8.41 12.17 1.75
CA PRO A 11 9.10 12.50 3.00
C PRO A 11 8.27 12.33 4.29
N TYR A 12 6.94 12.26 4.17
CA TYR A 12 6.03 11.95 5.26
C TYR A 12 5.79 10.44 5.35
N LEU A 13 5.59 9.78 4.20
CA LEU A 13 5.41 8.32 4.12
C LEU A 13 6.63 7.56 4.66
N GLU A 14 7.86 8.00 4.36
CA GLU A 14 9.11 7.45 4.89
C GLU A 14 9.18 7.48 6.43
N LYS A 15 8.54 8.48 7.04
CA LYS A 15 8.49 8.66 8.50
C LYS A 15 7.27 7.99 9.13
N ALA A 16 6.53 7.22 8.33
CA ALA A 16 5.23 6.65 8.65
C ALA A 16 4.18 7.70 9.06
N ASP A 17 4.31 8.96 8.63
CA ASP A 17 3.34 10.03 8.85
C ASP A 17 2.27 10.05 7.74
N PHE A 18 1.54 8.93 7.64
CA PHE A 18 0.54 8.71 6.59
C PHE A 18 -0.58 9.75 6.64
N ASP A 19 -0.99 10.19 7.83
CA ASP A 19 -2.07 11.17 7.99
C ASP A 19 -1.69 12.52 7.36
N GLN A 20 -0.45 12.98 7.57
CA GLN A 20 0.04 14.22 6.99
C GLN A 20 0.22 14.13 5.46
N ALA A 21 0.70 12.99 4.96
CA ALA A 21 0.81 12.71 3.52
C ALA A 21 -0.57 12.78 2.84
N ILE A 22 -1.55 12.09 3.41
CA ILE A 22 -2.93 12.04 2.93
C ILE A 22 -3.56 13.43 2.95
N GLN A 23 -3.46 14.16 4.07
CA GLN A 23 -4.04 15.49 4.19
C GLN A 23 -3.47 16.46 3.13
N LEU A 24 -2.16 16.37 2.87
CA LEU A 24 -1.51 17.20 1.86
C LEU A 24 -2.03 16.85 0.46
N ALA A 25 -2.09 15.57 0.10
CA ALA A 25 -2.58 15.14 -1.19
C ALA A 25 -4.08 15.45 -1.40
N GLU A 26 -4.92 15.28 -0.38
CA GLU A 26 -6.33 15.68 -0.44
C GLU A 26 -6.48 17.19 -0.66
N ALA A 27 -5.68 18.01 0.01
CA ALA A 27 -5.69 19.46 -0.18
C ALA A 27 -5.23 19.88 -1.58
N LYS A 28 -4.27 19.14 -2.17
CA LYS A 28 -3.80 19.37 -3.54
C LYS A 28 -4.85 18.98 -4.57
N LEU A 29 -5.46 17.81 -4.42
CA LEU A 29 -6.55 17.36 -5.28
C LEU A 29 -7.73 18.34 -5.22
N ALA A 30 -8.16 18.74 -4.01
CA ALA A 30 -9.28 19.67 -3.81
C ALA A 30 -9.07 21.08 -4.40
N ALA A 31 -7.84 21.45 -4.76
CA ALA A 31 -7.53 22.71 -5.42
C ALA A 31 -7.71 22.64 -6.95
N ILE A 32 -7.91 21.45 -7.51
CA ILE A 32 -8.17 21.20 -8.93
C ILE A 32 -9.67 21.24 -9.18
N SER A 33 -10.07 21.51 -10.43
CA SER A 33 -11.45 21.36 -10.87
C SER A 33 -11.97 19.95 -10.57
N ALA A 34 -13.21 19.84 -10.11
CA ALA A 34 -13.79 18.56 -9.74
C ALA A 34 -13.87 17.58 -10.92
N THR A 35 -13.41 16.35 -10.68
CA THR A 35 -13.38 15.21 -11.61
C THR A 35 -13.87 13.96 -10.89
N PRO A 36 -14.13 12.83 -11.58
CA PRO A 36 -14.46 11.56 -10.92
C PRO A 36 -13.43 11.12 -9.87
N PHE A 37 -12.14 11.44 -10.08
CA PHE A 37 -11.05 11.15 -9.15
C PHE A 37 -11.21 11.80 -7.77
N HIS A 38 -12.00 12.87 -7.64
CA HIS A 38 -12.27 13.50 -6.35
C HIS A 38 -13.07 12.59 -5.38
N ALA A 39 -13.65 11.49 -5.87
CA ALA A 39 -14.32 10.51 -5.03
C ALA A 39 -13.40 9.85 -3.99
N VAL A 40 -12.06 9.98 -4.12
CA VAL A 40 -11.09 9.50 -3.11
C VAL A 40 -11.10 10.34 -1.83
N ILE A 41 -11.48 11.62 -1.90
CA ILE A 41 -11.34 12.55 -0.78
C ILE A 41 -12.19 12.08 0.40
N GLY A 42 -11.56 11.92 1.57
CA GLY A 42 -12.21 11.45 2.78
C GLY A 42 -12.55 9.96 2.81
N LYS A 43 -12.27 9.20 1.75
CA LYS A 43 -12.37 7.73 1.77
C LYS A 43 -11.14 7.11 2.45
N SER A 44 -11.32 5.92 3.01
CA SER A 44 -10.23 5.17 3.65
C SER A 44 -10.49 3.67 3.60
N PHE A 45 -9.42 2.88 3.48
CA PHE A 45 -9.46 1.43 3.64
C PHE A 45 -9.49 0.98 5.12
N PHE A 46 -9.38 1.90 6.08
CA PHE A 46 -9.13 1.60 7.50
C PHE A 46 -10.08 0.55 8.10
N ALA A 47 -11.34 0.51 7.68
CA ALA A 47 -12.32 -0.49 8.14
C ALA A 47 -11.94 -1.94 7.82
N GLN A 48 -11.07 -2.16 6.83
CA GLN A 48 -10.59 -3.48 6.42
C GLN A 48 -9.35 -3.95 7.20
N ALA A 49 -8.77 -3.10 8.07
CA ALA A 49 -7.55 -3.41 8.81
C ALA A 49 -7.64 -4.70 9.67
N PRO A 50 -8.76 -4.99 10.37
CA PRO A 50 -8.91 -6.26 11.09
C PRO A 50 -8.88 -7.48 10.16
N SER A 51 -9.53 -7.38 8.99
CA SER A 51 -9.55 -8.46 8.00
C SER A 51 -8.17 -8.68 7.39
N LEU A 52 -7.47 -7.60 7.02
CA LEU A 52 -6.09 -7.69 6.53
C LEU A 52 -5.16 -8.29 7.59
N CYS A 53 -5.27 -7.87 8.85
CA CYS A 53 -4.49 -8.43 9.96
C CYS A 53 -4.70 -9.96 10.10
N SER A 54 -5.95 -10.42 9.97
CA SER A 54 -6.28 -11.85 9.98
C SER A 54 -5.66 -12.60 8.80
N TRP A 55 -5.75 -12.03 7.59
CA TRP A 55 -5.15 -12.59 6.37
C TRP A 55 -3.63 -12.70 6.50
N ILE A 56 -2.94 -11.63 6.93
CA ILE A 56 -1.49 -11.62 7.17
C ILE A 56 -1.10 -12.69 8.20
N ASN A 57 -1.87 -12.84 9.28
CA ASN A 57 -1.57 -13.84 10.31
C ASN A 57 -1.67 -15.28 9.78
N ASN A 58 -2.62 -15.56 8.90
CA ASN A 58 -2.74 -16.87 8.26
C ASN A 58 -1.58 -17.11 7.30
N PHE A 59 -1.26 -16.12 6.47
CA PHE A 59 -0.11 -16.15 5.57
C PHE A 59 1.22 -16.37 6.32
N TYR A 60 1.45 -15.64 7.41
CA TYR A 60 2.63 -15.80 8.26
C TYR A 60 2.73 -17.22 8.81
N LYS A 61 1.65 -17.77 9.36
CA LYS A 61 1.66 -19.14 9.92
C LYS A 61 2.03 -20.17 8.85
N ALA A 62 1.43 -20.09 7.67
CA ALA A 62 1.76 -20.96 6.55
C ALA A 62 3.22 -20.81 6.13
N SER A 63 3.72 -19.57 6.05
CA SER A 63 5.12 -19.29 5.68
C SER A 63 6.12 -19.86 6.69
N THR A 64 5.80 -19.81 7.99
CA THR A 64 6.66 -20.37 9.04
C THR A 64 6.80 -21.89 9.02
N GLU A 65 5.97 -22.61 8.26
CA GLU A 65 6.13 -24.05 8.02
C GLU A 65 7.28 -24.33 7.05
N ALA A 66 7.61 -23.38 6.17
CA ALA A 66 8.70 -23.51 5.20
C ALA A 66 10.04 -23.03 5.80
N PHE A 67 10.07 -21.84 6.42
CA PHE A 67 11.28 -21.25 7.00
C PHE A 67 10.95 -20.23 8.10
N PRO A 68 11.91 -19.88 8.99
CA PRO A 68 11.74 -18.79 9.94
C PRO A 68 11.56 -17.45 9.21
N VAL A 69 10.39 -16.83 9.33
CA VAL A 69 10.10 -15.53 8.69
C VAL A 69 10.74 -14.39 9.48
N CYS A 70 11.52 -13.55 8.80
CA CYS A 70 12.22 -12.38 9.36
C CYS A 70 11.74 -11.05 8.76
N ALA A 71 11.02 -11.06 7.64
CA ALA A 71 10.35 -9.89 7.10
C ALA A 71 9.08 -10.28 6.35
N LEU A 72 8.09 -9.38 6.36
CA LEU A 72 6.90 -9.44 5.52
C LEU A 72 6.91 -8.24 4.57
N TYR A 73 6.49 -8.47 3.34
CA TYR A 73 6.43 -7.45 2.30
C TYR A 73 5.12 -7.61 1.54
N PHE A 74 4.43 -6.50 1.31
CA PHE A 74 3.12 -6.49 0.69
C PHE A 74 3.14 -5.57 -0.53
N GLU A 75 2.57 -6.01 -1.63
CA GLU A 75 2.43 -5.22 -2.85
C GLU A 75 0.95 -4.97 -3.11
N LEU A 76 0.56 -3.71 -3.24
CA LEU A 76 -0.70 -3.36 -3.91
C LEU A 76 -0.51 -3.63 -5.40
N THR A 77 -1.46 -4.32 -6.06
CA THR A 77 -1.40 -4.55 -7.51
C THR A 77 -1.33 -3.23 -8.29
N GLU A 78 -0.84 -3.29 -9.54
CA GLU A 78 -0.77 -2.13 -10.46
C GLU A 78 -2.20 -1.69 -10.81
N PHE A 79 -2.79 -0.91 -9.91
CA PHE A 79 -4.24 -0.74 -9.77
C PHE A 79 -4.81 0.26 -10.77
N ASP A 80 -3.96 1.11 -11.32
CA ASP A 80 -4.29 2.12 -12.31
C ASP A 80 -4.31 1.56 -13.75
N ILE A 81 -3.79 0.34 -13.94
CA ILE A 81 -3.90 -0.48 -15.16
C ILE A 81 -4.89 -1.63 -14.94
N ASN A 82 -4.78 -2.35 -13.81
CA ASN A 82 -5.66 -3.46 -13.44
C ASN A 82 -6.83 -2.92 -12.62
N THR A 83 -7.76 -2.26 -13.31
CA THR A 83 -8.83 -1.51 -12.66
C THR A 83 -9.98 -2.39 -12.16
N ASP A 84 -10.14 -3.61 -12.69
CA ASP A 84 -11.23 -4.52 -12.32
C ASP A 84 -11.18 -5.01 -10.85
N GLU A 85 -9.96 -5.18 -10.31
CA GLU A 85 -9.75 -5.68 -8.97
C GLU A 85 -8.46 -5.11 -8.39
N TRP A 86 -8.59 -4.42 -7.26
CA TRP A 86 -7.44 -3.95 -6.49
C TRP A 86 -7.19 -4.93 -5.37
N SER A 87 -5.97 -5.43 -5.27
CA SER A 87 -5.65 -6.47 -4.29
C SER A 87 -4.22 -6.34 -3.78
N ILE A 88 -3.95 -7.05 -2.69
CA ILE A 88 -2.64 -7.05 -2.02
C ILE A 88 -2.06 -8.45 -2.09
N ASP A 89 -0.87 -8.56 -2.66
CA ASP A 89 -0.05 -9.76 -2.64
C ASP A 89 0.93 -9.74 -1.45
N GLY A 90 1.18 -10.92 -0.88
CA GLY A 90 2.04 -11.08 0.30
C GLY A 90 3.27 -11.91 -0.01
N LEU A 91 4.42 -11.41 0.43
CA LEU A 91 5.69 -12.11 0.39
C LEU A 91 6.30 -12.18 1.80
N ALA A 92 6.87 -13.34 2.13
CA ALA A 92 7.56 -13.56 3.38
C ALA A 92 8.99 -14.01 3.10
N TYR A 93 9.92 -13.46 3.87
CA TYR A 93 11.35 -13.62 3.65
C TYR A 93 12.04 -14.17 4.90
N PRO A 94 13.09 -15.00 4.75
CA PRO A 94 13.88 -15.53 5.86
C PRO A 94 14.91 -14.53 6.40
N GLU A 95 15.06 -13.37 5.77
CA GLU A 95 15.98 -12.30 6.16
C GLU A 95 15.30 -10.92 6.13
N ASP A 96 15.92 -9.94 6.79
CA ASP A 96 15.55 -8.52 6.74
C ASP A 96 16.79 -7.71 6.36
N GLY A 97 16.94 -7.39 5.08
CA GLY A 97 18.02 -6.53 4.58
C GLY A 97 17.78 -5.03 4.82
N GLY A 98 16.57 -4.64 5.25
CA GLY A 98 16.19 -3.25 5.45
C GLY A 98 15.84 -2.50 4.16
N LEU A 99 15.84 -1.16 4.23
CA LEU A 99 15.50 -0.25 3.12
C LEU A 99 16.71 0.55 2.59
N GLU A 100 17.91 0.37 3.17
CA GLU A 100 19.12 1.04 2.67
C GLU A 100 19.62 0.40 1.38
N ASP A 101 19.42 -0.91 1.25
CA ASP A 101 19.68 -1.72 0.08
C ASP A 101 18.52 -2.71 -0.03
N THR A 102 17.76 -2.66 -1.12
CA THR A 102 16.56 -3.47 -1.35
C THR A 102 16.82 -4.64 -2.29
N GLU A 103 18.06 -4.87 -2.73
CA GLU A 103 18.42 -5.98 -3.64
C GLU A 103 18.04 -7.35 -3.03
N TRP A 104 18.09 -7.49 -1.70
CA TRP A 104 17.69 -8.72 -0.99
C TRP A 104 16.25 -9.16 -1.29
N LEU A 105 15.34 -8.24 -1.65
CA LEU A 105 13.97 -8.58 -2.03
C LEU A 105 13.92 -9.42 -3.31
N ALA A 106 14.89 -9.23 -4.22
CA ALA A 106 15.00 -9.92 -5.50
C ALA A 106 16.02 -11.07 -5.46
N GLU A 107 17.04 -10.97 -4.63
CA GLU A 107 18.12 -11.97 -4.53
C GLU A 107 17.81 -13.14 -3.60
N SER A 108 16.80 -13.02 -2.73
CA SER A 108 16.43 -14.09 -1.80
C SER A 108 16.09 -15.38 -2.55
N SER A 109 16.81 -16.45 -2.25
CA SER A 109 16.58 -17.78 -2.82
C SER A 109 15.35 -18.49 -2.25
N GLU A 110 14.85 -18.03 -1.10
CA GLU A 110 13.70 -18.61 -0.40
C GLU A 110 12.69 -17.49 -0.13
N VAL A 111 11.55 -17.55 -0.81
CA VAL A 111 10.43 -16.60 -0.65
C VAL A 111 9.14 -17.39 -0.64
N ALA A 112 8.31 -17.16 0.37
CA ALA A 112 6.94 -17.66 0.38
C ALA A 112 6.02 -16.57 -0.16
N VAL A 113 5.13 -16.95 -1.08
CA VAL A 113 4.13 -16.05 -1.67
C VAL A 113 2.75 -16.47 -1.15
N SER A 114 1.89 -15.51 -0.87
CA SER A 114 0.51 -15.78 -0.43
C SER A 114 -0.24 -16.60 -1.48
N GLU A 115 -0.96 -17.64 -1.05
CA GLU A 115 -1.76 -18.49 -1.96
C GLU A 115 -2.92 -17.74 -2.64
N SER A 116 -3.39 -16.65 -2.02
CA SER A 116 -4.47 -15.80 -2.52
C SER A 116 -4.23 -14.36 -2.10
N ALA A 117 -4.47 -13.42 -3.01
CA ALA A 117 -4.42 -11.99 -2.73
C ALA A 117 -5.54 -11.55 -1.75
N PHE A 118 -5.32 -10.44 -1.05
CA PHE A 118 -6.34 -9.77 -0.26
C PHE A 118 -7.03 -8.70 -1.12
N VAL A 119 -8.30 -8.89 -1.45
CA VAL A 119 -9.06 -7.95 -2.30
C VAL A 119 -9.52 -6.73 -1.50
N LEU A 120 -9.31 -5.54 -2.06
CA LEU A 120 -9.77 -4.27 -1.51
C LEU A 120 -11.17 -3.92 -2.04
N GLU A 121 -12.13 -3.81 -1.13
CA GLU A 121 -13.54 -3.57 -1.48
C GLU A 121 -14.00 -2.13 -1.18
N GLY A 122 -15.05 -1.65 -1.86
CA GLY A 122 -15.70 -0.36 -1.58
C GLY A 122 -15.14 0.84 -2.37
N TRP A 123 -14.35 0.55 -3.41
CA TRP A 123 -13.63 1.52 -4.24
C TRP A 123 -13.98 1.40 -5.73
N GLU A 124 -15.07 0.69 -6.04
CA GLU A 124 -15.50 0.35 -7.40
C GLU A 124 -15.76 1.60 -8.25
N SER A 125 -16.29 2.68 -7.64
CA SER A 125 -16.47 3.95 -8.36
C SER A 125 -15.16 4.60 -8.81
N LEU A 126 -14.05 4.32 -8.12
CA LEU A 126 -12.73 4.82 -8.50
C LEU A 126 -12.05 3.87 -9.48
N GLN A 127 -12.22 2.56 -9.32
CA GLN A 127 -11.86 1.57 -10.33
C GLN A 127 -12.43 1.93 -11.71
N GLU A 128 -13.74 2.22 -11.78
CA GLU A 128 -14.40 2.70 -13.01
C GLU A 128 -13.78 4.01 -13.54
N ALA A 129 -13.34 4.92 -12.66
CA ALA A 129 -12.72 6.17 -13.06
C ALA A 129 -11.30 5.99 -13.61
N PHE A 130 -10.55 4.98 -13.14
CA PHE A 130 -9.24 4.64 -13.69
C PHE A 130 -9.35 3.86 -15.01
N GLU A 131 -10.43 3.11 -15.21
CA GLU A 131 -10.69 2.38 -16.47
C GLU A 131 -10.98 3.34 -17.64
N ASP A 132 -11.53 4.53 -17.37
CA ASP A 132 -11.81 5.52 -18.41
C ASP A 132 -10.53 6.19 -18.90
N ASP A 133 -10.02 5.73 -20.05
CA ASP A 133 -8.84 6.29 -20.73
C ASP A 133 -9.03 7.73 -21.26
N LYS A 134 -10.21 8.34 -21.12
CA LYS A 134 -10.48 9.69 -21.61
C LYS A 134 -10.05 10.74 -20.60
N ILE A 135 -8.81 11.18 -20.72
CA ILE A 135 -8.28 12.35 -20.04
C ILE A 135 -8.23 13.49 -21.04
N ASP A 136 -9.10 14.48 -20.87
CA ASP A 136 -9.31 15.55 -21.86
C ASP A 136 -8.51 16.83 -21.53
N SER A 137 -7.82 16.87 -20.37
CA SER A 137 -7.07 18.05 -19.93
C SER A 137 -5.94 17.75 -18.94
N ASP A 138 -4.98 18.67 -18.83
CA ASP A 138 -3.90 18.62 -17.85
C ASP A 138 -4.43 18.63 -16.40
N ASP A 139 -5.51 19.37 -16.13
CA ASP A 139 -6.15 19.39 -14.80
C ASP A 139 -6.71 18.00 -14.44
N GLU A 140 -7.30 17.30 -15.40
CA GLU A 140 -7.82 15.96 -15.20
C GLU A 140 -6.71 14.93 -15.01
N GLN A 141 -5.62 15.03 -15.78
CA GLN A 141 -4.42 14.21 -15.56
C GLN A 141 -3.84 14.45 -14.16
N ASN A 142 -3.71 15.71 -13.74
CA ASN A 142 -3.21 16.05 -12.41
C ASN A 142 -4.14 15.52 -11.30
N ALA A 143 -5.46 15.51 -11.53
CA ALA A 143 -6.41 14.93 -10.59
C ALA A 143 -6.28 13.40 -10.50
N ARG A 144 -6.07 12.71 -11.63
CA ARG A 144 -5.76 11.28 -11.68
C ARG A 144 -4.49 10.98 -10.89
N ASP A 145 -3.40 11.71 -11.16
CA ASP A 145 -2.11 11.50 -10.53
C ASP A 145 -2.18 11.73 -9.00
N TRP A 146 -2.88 12.77 -8.52
CA TRP A 146 -3.11 12.96 -7.09
C TRP A 146 -3.98 11.87 -6.46
N CYS A 147 -5.00 11.38 -7.19
CA CYS A 147 -5.83 10.28 -6.72
C CYS A 147 -5.04 8.98 -6.60
N GLU A 148 -4.14 8.71 -7.54
CA GLU A 148 -3.21 7.58 -7.52
C GLU A 148 -2.33 7.63 -6.26
N GLN A 149 -1.67 8.77 -6.00
CA GLN A 149 -0.87 8.97 -4.79
C GLN A 149 -1.69 8.82 -3.50
N LEU A 150 -2.95 9.27 -3.50
CA LEU A 150 -3.85 9.11 -2.36
C LEU A 150 -4.18 7.64 -2.09
N ILE A 151 -4.46 6.86 -3.13
CA ILE A 151 -4.77 5.43 -3.00
C ILE A 151 -3.56 4.69 -2.41
N ILE A 152 -2.36 4.95 -2.93
CA ILE A 152 -1.10 4.38 -2.41
C ILE A 152 -0.91 4.74 -0.94
N ALA A 153 -1.05 6.02 -0.57
CA ALA A 153 -0.91 6.45 0.82
C ALA A 153 -1.97 5.82 1.75
N ARG A 154 -3.22 5.66 1.27
CA ARG A 154 -4.31 5.01 2.02
C ARG A 154 -4.06 3.51 2.18
N TYR A 155 -3.51 2.85 1.17
CA TYR A 155 -3.07 1.45 1.26
C TYR A 155 -1.95 1.29 2.31
N MET A 156 -0.92 2.14 2.29
CA MET A 156 0.16 2.09 3.28
C MET A 156 -0.38 2.35 4.70
N GLN A 157 -1.33 3.27 4.85
CA GLN A 157 -2.06 3.49 6.11
C GLN A 157 -2.82 2.24 6.58
N LEU A 158 -3.46 1.50 5.66
CA LEU A 158 -4.14 0.23 5.96
C LEU A 158 -3.15 -0.83 6.47
N VAL A 159 -2.00 -1.01 5.81
CA VAL A 159 -0.97 -1.97 6.24
C VAL A 159 -0.45 -1.62 7.63
N ARG A 160 -0.22 -0.34 7.93
CA ARG A 160 0.11 0.13 9.29
C ARG A 160 -0.98 -0.24 10.30
N ALA A 161 -2.25 0.02 9.98
CA ALA A 161 -3.36 -0.28 10.88
C ALA A 161 -3.48 -1.78 11.15
N ALA A 162 -3.32 -2.64 10.13
CA ALA A 162 -3.30 -4.09 10.29
C ALA A 162 -2.14 -4.55 11.19
N HIS A 163 -0.96 -3.96 11.04
CA HIS A 163 0.19 -4.23 11.90
C HIS A 163 -0.05 -3.76 13.35
N GLN A 164 -0.73 -2.63 13.56
CA GLN A 164 -1.14 -2.19 14.91
C GLN A 164 -2.11 -3.19 15.56
N HIS A 165 -3.12 -3.66 14.82
CA HIS A 165 -4.02 -4.71 15.32
C HIS A 165 -3.29 -6.01 15.67
N ALA A 166 -2.22 -6.35 14.97
CA ALA A 166 -1.41 -7.52 15.29
C ALA A 166 -0.67 -7.36 16.63
N LYS A 167 -0.19 -6.14 16.92
CA LYS A 167 0.44 -5.80 18.21
C LYS A 167 -0.56 -5.87 19.35
N GLU A 168 -1.77 -5.34 19.15
CA GLU A 168 -2.88 -5.42 20.13
C GLU A 168 -3.27 -6.86 20.45
N GLN A 169 -3.23 -7.74 19.45
CA GLN A 169 -3.54 -9.16 19.58
C GLN A 169 -2.33 -10.02 19.98
N ALA A 170 -1.16 -9.42 20.16
CA ALA A 170 0.11 -10.10 20.44
C ALA A 170 0.42 -11.24 19.46
N PHE A 171 0.14 -11.05 18.16
CA PHE A 171 0.53 -12.02 17.14
C PHE A 171 2.05 -12.10 17.00
N ALA A 172 2.56 -13.29 16.70
CA ALA A 172 4.00 -13.55 16.63
C ALA A 172 4.73 -12.66 15.62
N TRP A 173 4.07 -12.30 14.51
CA TRP A 173 4.64 -11.44 13.47
C TRP A 173 4.61 -9.94 13.82
N SER A 174 3.95 -9.54 14.90
CA SER A 174 3.79 -8.12 15.28
C SER A 174 5.10 -7.40 15.67
N SER A 175 6.18 -8.16 15.87
CA SER A 175 7.54 -7.64 16.11
C SER A 175 8.43 -7.70 14.87
N ILE A 176 7.95 -8.28 13.77
CA ILE A 176 8.70 -8.47 12.53
C ILE A 176 8.56 -7.21 11.67
N PRO A 177 9.62 -6.79 10.95
CA PRO A 177 9.51 -5.79 9.89
C PRO A 177 8.40 -6.12 8.89
N VAL A 178 7.56 -5.13 8.61
CA VAL A 178 6.50 -5.20 7.61
C VAL A 178 6.69 -4.03 6.66
N TYR A 179 6.96 -4.35 5.41
CA TYR A 179 7.19 -3.45 4.30
C TYR A 179 5.99 -3.44 3.35
N CYS A 180 5.79 -2.34 2.65
CA CYS A 180 4.78 -2.25 1.62
C CYS A 180 5.16 -1.28 0.49
N THR A 181 4.65 -1.57 -0.69
CA THR A 181 4.76 -0.73 -1.89
C THR A 181 3.52 -0.91 -2.77
N GLU A 182 3.41 -0.08 -3.79
CA GLU A 182 2.58 -0.38 -4.94
C GLU A 182 3.43 -1.01 -6.05
N HIS A 183 2.82 -1.94 -6.79
CA HIS A 183 3.46 -2.68 -7.87
C HIS A 183 3.71 -1.78 -9.08
N GLY A 184 4.98 -1.47 -9.34
CA GLY A 184 5.38 -0.52 -10.38
C GLY A 184 6.04 0.73 -9.79
N TYR A 185 6.00 0.90 -8.47
CA TYR A 185 6.70 1.97 -7.75
C TYR A 185 7.96 1.45 -7.04
N ASP A 186 9.08 2.16 -7.24
CA ASP A 186 10.34 1.90 -6.53
C ASP A 186 10.30 2.39 -5.05
N PHE A 187 9.16 2.91 -4.58
CA PHE A 187 9.03 3.54 -3.27
C PHE A 187 8.46 2.60 -2.21
N ILE A 188 9.36 1.94 -1.49
CA ILE A 188 9.03 1.00 -0.42
C ILE A 188 9.05 1.71 0.93
N VAL A 189 8.00 1.52 1.74
CA VAL A 189 7.95 2.03 3.11
C VAL A 189 7.83 0.92 4.13
N ARG A 190 8.18 1.25 5.39
CA ARG A 190 7.91 0.40 6.54
C ARG A 190 6.59 0.84 7.18
N SER A 191 5.73 -0.13 7.50
CA SER A 191 4.44 0.11 8.18
C SER A 191 4.55 0.77 9.56
N SER A 192 5.72 0.74 10.21
CA SER A 192 6.01 1.48 11.44
C SER A 192 7.50 1.76 11.59
N ASN A 193 7.85 2.89 12.22
CA ASN A 193 9.23 3.25 12.52
C ASN A 193 9.90 2.19 13.41
N LYS A 194 11.22 2.02 13.28
CA LYS A 194 12.02 1.24 14.23
C LYS A 194 11.84 1.87 15.62
N GLY A 195 11.24 1.12 16.55
CA GLY A 195 11.08 1.51 17.95
C GLY A 195 12.39 1.52 18.70
#